data_AF-A0A2I1CEA7-F1
#
_entry.id   AF-A0A2I1CEA7-F1
#
_cell.length_a   1.000
_cell.length_b   1.000
_cell.length_c   1.000
_cell.angle_alpha   90.00
_cell.angle_beta   90.00
_cell.angle_gamma   90.00
#
_symmetry.space_group_name_H-M   'P 1'
#
loop_
_entity.id
_entity.type
_entity.pdbx_description
1 polymer ?
#
loop_
_entity_poly.entity_id
_entity_poly.type
_entity_poly.pdbx_seq_one_letter_code
_entity_poly.pdbx_strand_id
1 'polypeptide(L)'
;EVNHVLTASQKSCAMLLDHVREIGWTVKNGKVLEKPLKSRFNRDAYILQRRGIEQEDACTLCESGRGVFGSCVAAPDVTTDQTGRKCSLFAGSCANCLWHGKAAECSFYLGRNGG
;
A
#
# COMPACT_ATOMS: atom_id res chain seq x y z
N GLU A 1 1.19 28.82 0.57
CA GLU A 1 1.22 27.52 1.27
C GLU A 1 0.38 26.51 0.50
N VAL A 2 0.89 25.30 0.30
CA VAL A 2 0.06 24.20 -0.23
C VAL A 2 -0.72 23.64 0.95
N ASN A 3 -2.03 23.87 1.00
CA ASN A 3 -2.89 23.24 1.99
C ASN A 3 -2.79 21.72 1.81
N HIS A 4 -2.06 21.05 2.71
CA HIS A 4 -1.84 19.61 2.70
C HIS A 4 -3.09 18.88 3.21
N VAL A 5 -4.22 19.02 2.51
CA VAL A 5 -5.45 18.31 2.85
C VAL A 5 -5.30 16.86 2.43
N LEU A 6 -5.37 15.96 3.41
CA LEU A 6 -5.38 14.53 3.17
C LEU A 6 -6.65 14.10 2.42
N THR A 7 -6.51 13.16 1.48
CA THR A 7 -7.65 12.52 0.82
C THR A 7 -8.44 11.65 1.81
N ALA A 8 -9.66 11.26 1.48
CA ALA A 8 -10.47 10.37 2.33
C ALA A 8 -9.72 9.06 2.66
N SER A 9 -9.11 8.41 1.68
CA SER A 9 -8.33 7.18 1.90
C SER A 9 -7.10 7.39 2.77
N GLN A 10 -6.41 8.53 2.62
CA GLN A 10 -5.27 8.89 3.47
C GLN A 10 -5.70 9.14 4.91
N LYS A 11 -6.83 9.84 5.11
CA LYS A 11 -7.44 10.03 6.43
C LYS A 11 -7.81 8.69 7.05
N SER A 12 -8.47 7.79 6.31
CA SER A 12 -8.79 6.45 6.81
C SER A 12 -7.54 5.69 7.23
N CYS A 13 -6.47 5.69 6.43
CA CYS A 13 -5.21 5.05 6.84
C CYS A 13 -4.62 5.69 8.09
N ALA A 14 -4.62 7.03 8.17
CA ALA A 14 -4.04 7.74 9.30
C ALA A 14 -4.83 7.54 10.61
N MET A 15 -6.16 7.36 10.52
CA MET A 15 -7.04 7.16 11.67
C MET A 15 -7.17 5.70 12.10
N LEU A 16 -7.16 4.77 11.14
CA LEU A 16 -7.45 3.35 11.41
C LEU A 16 -6.20 2.50 11.63
N LEU A 17 -5.03 2.97 11.15
CA LEU A 17 -3.78 2.22 11.20
C LEU A 17 -2.70 3.02 11.91
N ASP A 18 -2.06 2.40 12.91
CA ASP A 18 -0.95 3.01 13.65
C ASP A 18 0.27 3.22 12.76
N HIS A 19 1.10 4.19 13.15
CA HIS A 19 2.41 4.34 12.53
C HIS A 19 3.37 3.30 13.11
N VAL A 20 3.63 2.24 12.33
CA VAL A 20 4.33 1.05 12.81
C VAL A 20 5.73 0.86 12.22
N ARG A 21 6.10 1.61 11.16
CA ARG A 21 7.43 1.54 10.56
C ARG A 21 7.89 2.81 9.86
N GLU A 22 9.20 2.98 9.78
CA GLU A 22 9.83 3.92 8.86
C GLU A 22 9.83 3.39 7.42
N ILE A 23 10.05 4.28 6.46
CA ILE A 23 10.06 3.89 5.04
C ILE A 23 11.36 3.18 4.69
N GLY A 24 11.25 1.88 4.44
CA GLY A 24 12.31 1.11 3.79
C GLY A 24 12.24 1.26 2.27
N TRP A 25 12.95 2.24 1.70
CA TRP A 25 13.13 2.33 0.25
C TRP A 25 13.98 1.17 -0.29
N THR A 26 13.73 0.74 -1.53
CA THR A 26 14.55 -0.30 -2.17
C THR A 26 16.00 0.16 -2.32
N VAL A 27 16.94 -0.72 -2.01
CA VAL A 27 18.37 -0.51 -2.22
C VAL A 27 18.79 -1.12 -3.55
N LYS A 28 19.51 -0.36 -4.39
CA LYS A 28 20.16 -0.89 -5.60
C LYS A 28 21.62 -0.48 -5.61
N ASN A 29 22.52 -1.43 -5.85
CA ASN A 29 23.98 -1.20 -5.86
C ASN A 29 24.47 -0.50 -4.57
N GLY A 30 23.95 -0.91 -3.41
CA GLY A 30 24.29 -0.32 -2.11
C GLY A 30 23.73 1.09 -1.87
N LYS A 31 22.95 1.65 -2.79
CA LYS A 31 22.34 2.98 -2.66
C LYS A 31 20.83 2.88 -2.44
N VAL A 32 20.36 3.61 -1.44
CA VAL A 32 18.93 3.79 -1.16
C VAL A 32 18.31 4.60 -2.31
N LEU A 33 17.26 4.07 -2.95
CA LEU A 33 16.56 4.74 -4.05
C LEU A 33 15.28 5.42 -3.56
N GLU A 34 15.45 6.51 -2.83
CA GLU A 34 14.34 7.38 -2.46
C GLU A 34 13.71 8.02 -3.71
N LYS A 35 12.37 8.07 -3.73
CA LYS A 35 11.62 8.65 -4.85
C LYS A 35 10.71 9.80 -4.40
N PRO A 36 10.59 10.87 -5.20
CA PRO A 36 9.71 11.99 -4.89
C PRO A 36 8.22 11.59 -4.95
N LEU A 37 7.42 12.16 -4.04
CA LEU A 37 5.98 11.93 -3.93
C LEU A 37 5.18 12.81 -4.90
N LYS A 38 5.31 12.57 -6.20
CA LYS A 38 4.75 13.45 -7.23
C LYS A 38 3.25 13.27 -7.44
N SER A 39 2.73 12.06 -7.28
CA SER A 39 1.32 11.74 -7.57
C SER A 39 0.54 11.44 -6.30
N ARG A 40 -0.81 11.40 -6.41
CA ARG A 40 -1.67 10.88 -5.35
C ARG A 40 -1.27 9.44 -4.98
N PHE A 41 -1.03 8.58 -5.97
CA PHE A 41 -0.66 7.18 -5.76
C PHE A 41 0.64 7.04 -4.95
N ASN A 42 1.62 7.91 -5.20
CA ASN A 42 2.87 7.89 -4.43
C ASN A 42 2.63 8.26 -2.96
N ARG A 43 1.77 9.26 -2.71
CA ARG A 43 1.41 9.70 -1.35
C ARG A 43 0.59 8.64 -0.60
N ASP A 44 -0.41 8.06 -1.27
CA ASP A 44 -1.25 6.99 -0.71
C ASP A 44 -0.39 5.77 -0.36
N ALA A 45 0.49 5.34 -1.28
CA ALA A 45 1.44 4.25 -1.08
C ALA A 45 2.44 4.53 0.05
N TYR A 46 2.96 5.75 0.14
CA TYR A 46 3.87 6.15 1.22
C TYR A 46 3.19 6.04 2.58
N ILE A 47 1.97 6.53 2.72
CA ILE A 47 1.19 6.43 3.97
C ILE A 47 0.91 4.97 4.30
N LEU A 48 0.49 4.17 3.32
CA LEU A 48 0.22 2.75 3.51
C LEU A 48 1.48 1.99 3.93
N GLN A 49 2.63 2.25 3.31
CA GLN A 49 3.89 1.59 3.64
C GLN A 49 4.24 1.76 5.14
N ARG A 50 4.00 2.95 5.70
CA ARG A 50 4.31 3.26 7.10
C ARG A 50 3.33 2.65 8.11
N ARG A 51 2.11 2.32 7.67
CA ARG A 51 0.98 2.03 8.57
C ARG A 51 0.34 0.65 8.36
N GLY A 52 0.51 0.05 7.20
CA GLY A 52 -0.07 -1.25 6.87
C GLY A 52 0.63 -2.40 7.60
N ILE A 53 0.34 -3.61 7.18
CA ILE A 53 0.95 -4.84 7.67
C ILE A 53 1.86 -5.39 6.58
N GLU A 54 3.11 -5.67 6.95
CA GLU A 54 4.03 -6.41 6.08
C GLU A 54 3.51 -7.83 5.91
N GLN A 55 3.34 -8.24 4.67
CA GLN A 55 2.82 -9.55 4.32
C GLN A 55 3.94 -10.58 4.44
N GLU A 56 3.59 -11.76 4.97
CA GLU A 56 4.50 -12.90 5.06
C GLU A 56 4.96 -13.35 3.66
N ASP A 57 3.98 -13.56 2.77
CA ASP A 57 4.22 -13.80 1.35
C ASP A 57 4.12 -12.49 0.57
N ALA A 58 5.10 -12.22 -0.29
CA ALA A 58 5.09 -11.03 -1.13
C ALA A 58 4.15 -11.21 -2.34
N CYS A 59 3.51 -10.13 -2.80
CA CYS A 59 2.76 -10.19 -4.06
C CYS A 59 3.71 -10.37 -5.26
N THR A 60 3.19 -10.85 -6.39
CA THR A 60 3.97 -11.17 -7.60
C THR A 60 4.83 -10.00 -8.11
N LEU A 61 4.37 -8.75 -7.97
CA LEU A 61 5.18 -7.58 -8.34
C LEU A 61 6.38 -7.40 -7.39
N CYS A 62 6.18 -7.61 -6.09
CA CYS A 62 7.22 -7.46 -5.09
C CYS A 62 8.24 -8.60 -5.18
N GLU A 63 7.79 -9.85 -5.38
CA GLU A 63 8.66 -11.00 -5.65
C GLU A 63 9.57 -10.76 -6.87
N SER A 64 9.05 -10.08 -7.90
CA SER A 64 9.85 -9.73 -9.09
C SER A 64 10.89 -8.62 -8.86
N GLY A 65 11.06 -8.12 -7.63
CA GLY A 65 12.03 -7.08 -7.29
C GLY A 65 11.71 -5.69 -7.87
N ARG A 66 10.46 -5.46 -8.31
CA ARG A 66 10.01 -4.19 -8.92
C ARG A 66 9.41 -3.19 -7.93
N GLY A 67 9.43 -3.52 -6.64
CA GLY A 67 8.98 -2.64 -5.55
C GLY A 67 9.83 -1.37 -5.44
N VAL A 68 9.16 -0.26 -5.13
CA VAL A 68 9.84 1.00 -4.75
C VAL A 68 10.28 0.96 -3.28
N PHE A 69 9.53 0.22 -2.47
CA PHE A 69 9.84 -0.11 -1.08
C PHE A 69 10.40 -1.53 -1.00
N GLY A 70 11.27 -1.75 -0.02
CA GLY A 70 11.94 -3.03 0.21
C GLY A 70 11.03 -4.13 0.74
N SER A 71 9.85 -3.80 1.28
CA SER A 71 8.89 -4.78 1.79
C SER A 71 7.53 -4.70 1.10
N CYS A 72 6.77 -5.80 1.18
CA CYS A 72 5.42 -5.90 0.64
C CYS A 72 4.40 -5.59 1.74
N VAL A 73 3.92 -4.34 1.80
CA VAL A 73 2.98 -3.90 2.84
C VAL A 73 1.60 -3.68 2.26
N ALA A 74 0.56 -4.24 2.88
CA ALA A 74 -0.85 -4.03 2.53
C ALA A 74 -1.67 -3.59 3.75
N ALA A 75 -2.89 -3.11 3.54
CA ALA A 75 -3.82 -2.85 4.64
C ALA A 75 -4.44 -4.18 5.10
N PRO A 76 -4.79 -4.33 6.39
CA PRO A 76 -5.49 -5.53 6.86
C PRO A 76 -6.82 -5.71 6.14
N ASP A 77 -7.16 -6.97 5.87
CA ASP A 77 -8.48 -7.34 5.38
C ASP A 77 -9.45 -7.50 6.55
N VAL A 78 -10.65 -6.95 6.39
CA VAL A 78 -11.73 -7.03 7.38
C VAL A 78 -12.93 -7.70 6.73
N THR A 79 -13.47 -8.72 7.39
CA THR A 79 -14.74 -9.34 6.98
C THR A 79 -15.89 -8.39 7.33
N THR A 80 -16.68 -7.99 6.34
CA THR A 80 -17.71 -6.95 6.50
C THR A 80 -19.11 -7.49 6.77
N ASP A 81 -19.35 -8.76 6.47
CA ASP A 81 -20.66 -9.38 6.64
C ASP A 81 -20.56 -10.89 6.91
N GLN A 82 -21.71 -11.49 7.20
CA GLN A 82 -21.83 -12.93 7.47
C GLN A 82 -21.59 -13.80 6.23
N THR A 83 -21.50 -13.22 5.03
CA THR A 83 -21.22 -13.97 3.79
C THR A 83 -19.73 -14.23 3.61
N GLY A 84 -18.89 -13.66 4.48
CA GLY A 84 -17.43 -13.79 4.39
C GLY A 84 -16.81 -12.78 3.43
N ARG A 85 -17.56 -11.76 2.98
CA ARG A 85 -17.03 -10.69 2.13
C ARG A 85 -15.91 -9.95 2.86
N LYS A 86 -14.76 -9.84 2.22
CA LYS A 86 -13.61 -9.08 2.73
C LYS A 86 -13.54 -7.70 2.09
N CYS A 87 -13.23 -6.70 2.89
CA CYS A 87 -12.89 -5.36 2.45
C CYS A 87 -11.57 -4.93 3.07
N SER A 88 -10.83 -4.09 2.35
CA SER A 88 -9.55 -3.56 2.81
C SER A 88 -9.34 -2.17 2.21
N LEU A 89 -8.55 -1.34 2.87
CA LEU A 89 -8.16 -0.04 2.32
C LEU A 89 -7.39 -0.26 1.01
N PHE A 90 -7.60 0.65 0.05
CA PHE A 90 -7.05 0.52 -1.31
C PHE A 90 -7.36 -0.83 -1.98
N ALA A 91 -8.52 -1.41 -1.64
CA ALA A 91 -9.01 -2.69 -2.15
C ALA A 91 -8.00 -3.84 -1.95
N GLY A 92 -7.22 -3.81 -0.87
CA GLY A 92 -6.25 -4.86 -0.52
C GLY A 92 -4.91 -4.78 -1.24
N SER A 93 -4.73 -3.85 -2.19
CA SER A 93 -3.46 -3.72 -2.91
C SER A 93 -2.32 -3.29 -2.00
N CYS A 94 -1.12 -3.86 -2.22
CA CYS A 94 0.07 -3.46 -1.47
C CYS A 94 0.60 -2.08 -1.90
N ALA A 95 1.38 -1.44 -1.04
CA ALA A 95 1.95 -0.11 -1.24
C ALA A 95 2.80 -0.02 -2.53
N ASN A 96 3.56 -1.07 -2.86
CA ASN A 96 4.36 -1.10 -4.09
C ASN A 96 3.49 -1.12 -5.36
N CYS A 97 2.43 -1.92 -5.39
CA CYS A 97 1.48 -1.93 -6.51
C CYS A 97 0.71 -0.61 -6.60
N LEU A 98 0.30 -0.07 -5.45
CA LEU A 98 -0.38 1.22 -5.37
C LEU A 98 0.50 2.35 -5.90
N TRP A 99 1.79 2.37 -5.55
CA TRP A 99 2.75 3.38 -6.02
C TRP A 99 2.79 3.48 -7.54
N HIS A 100 2.77 2.34 -8.23
CA HIS A 100 2.80 2.26 -9.69
C HIS A 100 1.45 2.49 -10.37
N GLY A 101 0.39 2.83 -9.60
CA GLY A 101 -0.96 2.96 -10.13
C GLY A 101 -1.58 1.63 -10.59
N LYS A 102 -1.02 0.50 -10.13
CA LYS A 102 -1.36 -0.87 -10.54
C LYS A 102 -2.06 -1.64 -9.42
N ALA A 103 -2.87 -0.96 -8.63
CA ALA A 103 -3.58 -1.55 -7.49
C ALA A 103 -4.40 -2.79 -7.91
N ALA A 104 -5.12 -2.71 -9.03
CA ALA A 104 -5.96 -3.80 -9.56
C ALA A 104 -5.18 -5.00 -10.14
N GLU A 105 -3.87 -4.85 -10.35
CA GLU A 105 -2.97 -5.93 -10.79
C GLU A 105 -2.28 -6.61 -9.59
N CYS A 106 -2.45 -6.10 -8.38
CA CYS A 106 -1.86 -6.70 -7.19
C CYS A 106 -2.49 -8.06 -6.90
N SER A 107 -1.67 -9.05 -6.54
CA SER A 107 -2.16 -10.40 -6.19
C SER A 107 -3.07 -10.40 -4.95
N PHE A 108 -3.02 -9.36 -4.12
CA PHE A 108 -3.89 -9.16 -2.95
C PHE A 108 -5.18 -8.39 -3.26
N TYR A 109 -5.38 -7.95 -4.51
CA TYR A 109 -6.49 -7.08 -4.84
C TYR A 109 -7.85 -7.78 -4.68
N LEU A 110 -8.65 -7.29 -3.74
CA LEU A 110 -9.96 -7.83 -3.39
C LEU A 110 -11.08 -7.36 -4.33
N GLY A 111 -10.85 -6.30 -5.11
CA GLY A 111 -11.88 -5.74 -6.00
C GLY A 111 -12.23 -6.62 -7.20
N ARG A 112 -11.53 -7.75 -7.42
CA ARG A 112 -11.91 -8.77 -8.43
C ARG A 112 -13.06 -9.67 -7.96
N ASN A 113 -13.24 -9.81 -6.65
CA ASN A 113 -14.22 -10.72 -6.05
C ASN A 113 -15.44 -9.98 -5.47
N GLY A 114 -15.51 -8.65 -5.64
CA GLY A 114 -16.61 -7.82 -5.17
C GLY A 114 -17.72 -7.64 -6.19
N GLY A 115 -18.34 -8.75 -6.61
CA GLY A 115 -19.64 -8.78 -7.30
C GLY A 115 -20.78 -8.85 -6.30
#